data_AF-A0A524L911-F1
#
_entry.id   AF-A0A524L911-F1
#
_cell.length_a   1.000
_cell.length_b   1.000
_cell.length_c   1.000
_cell.angle_alpha   90.00
_cell.angle_beta   90.00
_cell.angle_gamma   90.00
#
_symmetry.space_group_name_H-M   'P 1'
#
loop_
_entity.id
_entity.type
_entity.pdbx_description
1 polymer ?
#
loop_
_entity_poly.entity_id
_entity_poly.type
_entity_poly.pdbx_seq_one_letter_code
_entity_poly.pdbx_strand_id
1 'polypeptide(L)'
;MSGPAGPKHAHASRAWIVASPSPTPVEIWGLSPTERLRRCLERAGCSPIRVLAAGDGLDLPSEGLCVVARADRIYDERLIAALAQAPGTMLVDAAQGESVAACVEAERFSETLEWLREQRRGVPPGLRGVPPRELAGGYIALLRKFEPAYLYPARPEDAREVEARTFDAAYKGSTDLVTKWLWPRPARAATRWLAQRAVQPNTVTVASWLFAIAAGWLFALGSFAPGLVLAWLMTFLDNVDGKLARVTLRSSQFGHILDHSLDLLH
;
A
#
# COMPACT_ATOMS: atom_id res chain seq x y z
N MET A 1 -28.71 11.68 -27.62
CA MET A 1 -28.13 10.41 -28.13
C MET A 1 -27.05 10.01 -27.14
N SER A 2 -27.37 9.11 -26.22
CA SER A 2 -26.43 8.62 -25.21
C SER A 2 -25.38 7.75 -25.89
N GLY A 3 -24.10 8.12 -25.75
CA GLY A 3 -22.98 7.30 -26.22
C GLY A 3 -22.96 5.94 -25.50
N PRO A 4 -22.46 4.87 -26.15
CA PRO A 4 -22.37 3.57 -25.52
C PRO A 4 -21.40 3.64 -24.33
N ALA A 5 -21.88 3.29 -23.14
CA ALA A 5 -21.04 3.04 -21.99
C ALA A 5 -20.05 1.92 -22.37
N GLY A 6 -18.74 2.24 -22.35
CA GLY A 6 -17.71 1.22 -22.45
C GLY A 6 -17.92 0.12 -21.40
N PRO A 7 -17.41 -1.11 -21.63
CA PRO A 7 -17.59 -2.20 -20.68
C PRO A 7 -17.11 -1.72 -19.31
N LYS A 8 -18.02 -1.66 -18.33
CA LYS A 8 -17.65 -1.48 -16.93
C LYS A 8 -16.76 -2.67 -16.59
N HIS A 9 -15.45 -2.46 -16.54
CA HIS A 9 -14.52 -3.49 -16.11
C HIS A 9 -14.99 -4.00 -14.74
N ALA A 10 -15.21 -5.31 -14.62
CA ALA A 10 -15.67 -5.91 -13.38
C ALA A 10 -14.62 -5.62 -12.28
N HIS A 11 -15.07 -4.96 -11.22
CA HIS A 11 -14.22 -4.49 -10.15
C HIS A 11 -14.81 -4.94 -8.81
N ALA A 12 -13.99 -5.55 -7.97
CA ALA A 12 -14.43 -6.07 -6.68
C ALA A 12 -14.75 -4.90 -5.75
N SER A 13 -16.01 -4.79 -5.34
CA SER A 13 -16.45 -3.74 -4.44
C SER A 13 -16.32 -4.14 -2.97
N ARG A 14 -16.11 -5.41 -2.65
CA ARG A 14 -16.08 -5.92 -1.26
C ARG A 14 -14.86 -6.80 -1.04
N ALA A 15 -14.35 -6.83 0.19
CA ALA A 15 -13.22 -7.69 0.50
C ALA A 15 -13.28 -8.34 1.88
N TRP A 16 -12.65 -9.51 1.98
CA TRP A 16 -12.48 -10.28 3.19
C TRP A 16 -11.01 -10.59 3.43
N ILE A 17 -10.56 -10.39 4.66
CA ILE A 17 -9.21 -10.69 5.12
C ILE A 17 -9.27 -11.93 5.99
N VAL A 18 -8.60 -13.00 5.57
CA VAL A 18 -8.47 -14.22 6.38
C VAL A 18 -7.36 -13.99 7.39
N ALA A 19 -7.71 -13.89 8.67
CA ALA A 19 -6.72 -13.72 9.73
C ALA A 19 -5.79 -14.93 9.80
N SER A 20 -4.52 -14.71 10.17
CA SER A 20 -3.61 -15.81 10.41
C SER A 20 -4.05 -16.59 11.66
N PRO A 21 -4.06 -17.93 11.64
CA PRO A 21 -4.38 -18.74 12.82
C PRO A 21 -3.36 -18.59 13.95
N SER A 22 -2.15 -18.11 13.64
CA SER A 22 -1.11 -17.78 14.62
C SER A 22 -0.62 -16.36 14.35
N PRO A 23 -1.16 -15.34 15.04
CA PRO A 23 -0.78 -13.95 14.80
C PRO A 23 0.71 -13.79 15.03
N THR A 24 1.44 -13.50 13.96
CA THR A 24 2.88 -13.28 14.03
C THR A 24 3.10 -11.81 14.43
N PRO A 25 3.88 -11.52 15.48
CA PRO A 25 4.14 -10.15 15.93
C PRO A 25 5.15 -9.47 14.99
N VAL A 26 4.76 -9.29 13.73
CA VAL A 26 5.54 -8.55 12.74
C VAL A 26 4.84 -7.22 12.47
N GLU A 27 5.62 -6.16 12.46
CA GLU A 27 5.17 -4.84 12.04
C GLU A 27 6.08 -4.33 10.93
N ILE A 28 5.48 -3.82 9.87
CA ILE A 28 6.18 -3.17 8.77
C ILE A 28 5.82 -1.69 8.81
N TRP A 29 6.77 -0.84 9.18
CA TRP A 29 6.52 0.59 9.41
C TRP A 29 5.44 0.86 10.48
N GLY A 30 5.42 0.07 11.56
CA GLY A 30 4.44 0.21 12.66
C GLY A 30 3.02 -0.24 12.30
N LEU A 31 2.86 -1.03 11.23
CA LEU A 31 1.57 -1.57 10.81
C LEU A 31 1.61 -3.10 10.80
N SER A 32 0.57 -3.73 11.35
CA SER A 32 0.37 -5.17 11.25
C SER A 32 0.07 -5.58 9.79
N PRO A 33 0.31 -6.85 9.42
CA PRO A 33 -0.04 -7.37 8.09
C PRO A 33 -1.51 -7.15 7.73
N THR A 34 -2.42 -7.42 8.68
CA THR A 34 -3.87 -7.19 8.54
C THR A 34 -4.19 -5.73 8.24
N GLU A 35 -3.60 -4.80 8.99
CA GLU A 35 -3.83 -3.37 8.81
C GLU A 35 -3.26 -2.85 7.48
N ARG A 36 -2.09 -3.35 7.05
CA ARG A 36 -1.53 -3.04 5.73
C ARG A 36 -2.43 -3.53 4.62
N LEU A 37 -2.87 -4.80 4.69
CA LEU A 37 -3.75 -5.39 3.69
C LEU A 37 -5.10 -4.64 3.63
N ARG A 38 -5.68 -4.28 4.78
CA ARG A 38 -6.89 -3.44 4.83
C ARG A 38 -6.69 -2.13 4.06
N ARG A 39 -5.60 -1.39 4.32
CA ARG A 39 -5.30 -0.15 3.59
C ARG A 39 -5.08 -0.36 2.08
N CYS A 40 -4.43 -1.46 1.68
CA CYS A 40 -4.31 -1.81 0.26
C CYS A 40 -5.67 -2.05 -0.39
N LEU A 41 -6.57 -2.77 0.28
CA LEU A 41 -7.93 -3.06 -0.21
C LEU A 41 -8.79 -1.79 -0.28
N GLU A 42 -8.71 -0.89 0.70
CA GLU A 42 -9.42 0.40 0.67
C GLU A 42 -9.00 1.25 -0.52
N ARG A 43 -7.69 1.31 -0.78
CA ARG A 43 -7.12 2.05 -1.92
C ARG A 43 -7.44 1.40 -3.26
N ALA A 44 -7.60 0.08 -3.27
CA ALA A 44 -8.13 -0.65 -4.42
C ALA A 44 -9.64 -0.49 -4.58
N GLY A 45 -10.33 0.34 -3.78
CA GLY A 45 -11.76 0.60 -3.92
C GLY A 45 -12.68 -0.48 -3.35
N CYS A 46 -12.15 -1.42 -2.55
CA CYS A 46 -12.96 -2.43 -1.87
C CYS A 46 -13.54 -1.86 -0.56
N SER A 47 -14.86 -1.75 -0.47
CA SER A 47 -15.60 -1.41 0.75
C SER A 47 -17.04 -1.96 0.72
N PRO A 48 -17.51 -2.68 1.76
CA PRO A 48 -16.85 -2.90 3.04
C PRO A 48 -15.73 -3.96 3.00
N ILE A 49 -14.80 -3.85 3.96
CA ILE A 49 -13.75 -4.84 4.23
C ILE A 49 -14.04 -5.54 5.56
N ARG A 50 -13.99 -6.87 5.58
CA ARG A 50 -14.22 -7.67 6.79
C ARG A 50 -13.01 -8.51 7.13
N VAL A 51 -12.62 -8.56 8.40
CA VAL A 51 -11.58 -9.47 8.89
C VAL A 51 -12.27 -10.68 9.47
N LEU A 52 -11.91 -11.87 8.99
CA LEU A 52 -12.46 -13.16 9.41
C LEU A 52 -11.47 -13.83 10.36
N ALA A 53 -11.84 -13.95 11.64
CA ALA A 53 -11.14 -14.76 12.62
C ALA A 53 -11.55 -16.25 12.53
N ALA A 54 -10.83 -17.10 13.25
CA ALA A 54 -11.17 -18.51 13.40
C ALA A 54 -12.50 -18.63 14.17
N GLY A 55 -13.51 -19.25 13.56
CA GLY A 55 -14.82 -19.46 14.18
C GLY A 55 -15.85 -18.34 13.98
N ASP A 56 -15.52 -17.26 13.28
CA ASP A 56 -16.49 -16.22 12.95
C ASP A 56 -17.60 -16.77 12.03
N GLY A 57 -18.85 -16.39 12.33
CA GLY A 57 -19.98 -16.60 11.46
C GLY A 57 -19.76 -15.92 10.10
N LEU A 58 -20.10 -16.63 9.02
CA LEU A 58 -19.87 -16.16 7.67
C LEU A 58 -21.03 -15.25 7.23
N ASP A 59 -20.86 -13.94 7.32
CA ASP A 59 -21.66 -13.02 6.53
C ASP A 59 -21.13 -13.06 5.08
N LEU A 60 -21.64 -14.04 4.35
CA LEU A 60 -21.23 -14.37 2.99
C LEU A 60 -21.71 -13.29 2.02
N PRO A 61 -20.93 -12.95 0.99
CA PRO A 61 -21.47 -12.18 -0.12
C PRO A 61 -22.64 -12.94 -0.75
N SER A 62 -23.76 -12.25 -0.96
CA SER A 62 -24.92 -12.80 -1.67
C SER A 62 -24.80 -12.62 -3.19
N GLU A 63 -24.06 -11.62 -3.64
CA GLU A 63 -23.87 -11.28 -5.05
C GLU A 63 -22.60 -10.45 -5.27
N GLY A 64 -22.16 -10.41 -6.52
CA GLY A 64 -21.08 -9.56 -7.00
C GLY A 64 -19.68 -10.07 -6.72
N LEU A 65 -18.71 -9.30 -7.23
CA LEU A 65 -17.30 -9.64 -7.20
C LEU A 65 -16.65 -9.23 -5.87
N CYS A 66 -15.85 -10.13 -5.30
CA CYS A 66 -15.21 -9.95 -4.02
C CYS A 66 -13.75 -10.42 -4.01
N VAL A 67 -12.93 -9.74 -3.19
CA VAL A 67 -11.55 -10.15 -2.93
C VAL A 67 -11.46 -10.88 -1.60
N VAL A 68 -10.77 -12.01 -1.55
CA VAL A 68 -10.42 -12.71 -0.32
C VAL A 68 -8.90 -12.83 -0.25
N ALA A 69 -8.28 -12.41 0.84
CA ALA A 69 -6.82 -12.41 0.97
C ALA A 69 -6.36 -12.80 2.38
N ARG A 70 -5.31 -13.61 2.49
CA ARG A 70 -4.73 -14.03 3.78
C ARG A 70 -3.87 -12.93 4.39
N ALA A 71 -3.99 -12.71 5.70
CA ALA A 71 -3.19 -11.73 6.45
C ALA A 71 -1.80 -12.24 6.87
N ASP A 72 -1.45 -13.51 6.62
CA ASP A 72 -0.12 -14.07 6.89
C ASP A 72 0.91 -13.80 5.77
N ARG A 73 0.59 -12.84 4.91
CA ARG A 73 1.40 -12.36 3.79
C ARG A 73 1.45 -10.83 3.79
N ILE A 74 2.56 -10.28 3.30
CA ILE A 74 2.71 -8.86 2.97
C ILE A 74 2.64 -8.70 1.45
N TYR A 75 1.60 -8.00 1.00
CA TYR A 75 1.34 -7.75 -0.41
C TYR A 75 1.89 -6.39 -0.84
N ASP A 76 2.43 -6.34 -2.05
CA ASP A 76 2.53 -5.09 -2.80
C ASP A 76 1.13 -4.54 -3.09
N GLU A 77 0.93 -3.24 -2.91
CA GLU A 77 -0.33 -2.55 -3.19
C GLU A 77 -0.84 -2.83 -4.61
N ARG A 78 0.09 -2.93 -5.58
CA ARG A 78 -0.22 -3.19 -6.99
C ARG A 78 -0.83 -4.57 -7.21
N LEU A 79 -0.47 -5.56 -6.41
CA LEU A 79 -1.06 -6.90 -6.51
C LEU A 79 -2.52 -6.87 -6.10
N ILE A 80 -2.84 -6.16 -5.02
CA ILE A 80 -4.21 -6.05 -4.54
C ILE A 80 -5.07 -5.26 -5.54
N ALA A 81 -4.55 -4.15 -6.07
CA ALA A 81 -5.25 -3.34 -7.08
C ALA A 81 -5.50 -4.13 -8.38
N ALA A 82 -4.52 -4.91 -8.85
CA ALA A 82 -4.67 -5.76 -10.03
C ALA A 82 -5.62 -6.94 -9.76
N LEU A 83 -5.52 -7.58 -8.59
CA LEU A 83 -6.39 -8.68 -8.20
C LEU A 83 -7.86 -8.25 -8.16
N ALA A 84 -8.16 -7.08 -7.60
CA ALA A 84 -9.52 -6.55 -7.52
C ALA A 84 -10.19 -6.36 -8.90
N GLN A 85 -9.42 -6.31 -9.98
CA GLN A 85 -9.88 -6.15 -11.37
C GLN A 85 -9.79 -7.45 -12.19
N ALA A 86 -9.46 -8.58 -11.57
CA ALA A 86 -9.22 -9.85 -12.26
C ALA A 86 -10.18 -10.96 -11.75
N PRO A 87 -11.45 -10.96 -12.17
CA PRO A 87 -12.41 -12.01 -11.80
C PRO A 87 -11.90 -13.42 -12.11
N GLY A 88 -12.22 -14.39 -11.25
CA GLY A 88 -11.84 -15.79 -11.44
C GLY A 88 -10.35 -16.05 -11.27
N THR A 89 -9.60 -15.11 -10.69
CA THR A 89 -8.15 -15.20 -10.53
C THR A 89 -7.76 -15.50 -9.09
N MET A 90 -6.81 -16.41 -8.93
CA MET A 90 -6.19 -16.74 -7.65
C MET A 90 -4.70 -16.40 -7.70
N LEU A 91 -4.26 -15.55 -6.78
CA LEU A 91 -2.86 -15.23 -6.57
C LEU A 91 -2.18 -16.39 -5.85
N VAL A 92 -1.15 -16.94 -6.48
CA VAL A 92 -0.37 -18.08 -5.96
C VAL A 92 1.05 -17.60 -5.67
N ASP A 93 1.54 -17.87 -4.45
CA ASP A 93 2.92 -17.61 -4.10
C ASP A 93 3.84 -18.54 -4.90
N ALA A 94 4.67 -17.97 -5.78
CA ALA A 94 5.57 -18.73 -6.64
C ALA A 94 6.65 -19.50 -5.85
N ALA A 95 6.98 -19.08 -4.63
CA ALA A 95 7.99 -19.75 -3.81
C ALA A 95 7.46 -21.02 -3.13
N GLN A 96 6.19 -21.02 -2.71
CA GLN A 96 5.59 -22.11 -1.91
C GLN A 96 4.46 -22.86 -2.63
N GLY A 97 3.97 -22.33 -3.75
CA GLY A 97 2.82 -22.87 -4.49
C GLY A 97 1.48 -22.69 -3.75
N GLU A 98 1.44 -21.88 -2.70
CA GLU A 98 0.26 -21.65 -1.87
C GLU A 98 -0.65 -20.57 -2.45
N SER A 99 -1.95 -20.80 -2.37
CA SER A 99 -2.94 -19.77 -2.63
C SER A 99 -2.94 -18.74 -1.51
N VAL A 100 -2.80 -17.47 -1.86
CA VAL A 100 -2.69 -16.38 -0.88
C VAL A 100 -3.87 -15.41 -0.93
N ALA A 101 -4.42 -15.17 -2.12
CA ALA A 101 -5.55 -14.30 -2.32
C ALA A 101 -6.31 -14.68 -3.61
N ALA A 102 -7.55 -14.26 -3.75
CA ALA A 102 -8.36 -14.47 -4.95
C ALA A 102 -9.39 -13.36 -5.14
N CYS A 103 -9.82 -13.19 -6.38
CA CYS A 103 -10.94 -12.35 -6.77
C CYS A 103 -12.00 -13.22 -7.45
N VAL A 104 -13.16 -13.36 -6.82
CA VAL A 104 -14.18 -14.34 -7.19
C VAL A 104 -15.58 -13.76 -7.08
N GLU A 105 -16.51 -14.32 -7.84
CA GLU A 105 -17.94 -14.04 -7.65
C GLU A 105 -18.43 -14.65 -6.33
N ALA A 106 -19.50 -14.07 -5.78
CA ALA A 106 -20.13 -14.51 -4.53
C ALA A 106 -20.40 -16.02 -4.47
N GLU A 107 -20.81 -16.63 -5.58
CA GLU A 107 -21.08 -18.07 -5.70
C GLU A 107 -19.88 -18.95 -5.35
N ARG A 108 -18.66 -18.47 -5.61
CA ARG A 108 -17.40 -19.19 -5.38
C ARG A 108 -16.70 -18.78 -4.09
N PHE A 109 -17.28 -17.84 -3.34
CA PHE A 109 -16.63 -17.27 -2.16
C PHE A 109 -16.38 -18.32 -1.08
N SER A 110 -17.38 -19.15 -0.75
CA SER A 110 -17.28 -20.13 0.36
C SER A 110 -16.17 -21.16 0.09
N GLU A 111 -16.16 -21.76 -1.10
CA GLU A 111 -15.11 -22.71 -1.52
C GLU A 111 -13.72 -22.05 -1.47
N THR A 112 -13.61 -20.82 -1.99
CA THR A 112 -12.35 -20.06 -2.03
C THR A 112 -11.85 -19.71 -0.63
N LEU A 113 -12.76 -19.35 0.27
CA LEU A 113 -12.43 -19.00 1.65
C LEU A 113 -11.91 -20.21 2.42
N GLU A 114 -12.55 -21.37 2.29
CA GLU A 114 -12.08 -22.62 2.90
C GLU A 114 -10.70 -23.01 2.38
N TRP A 115 -10.50 -22.92 1.06
CA TRP A 115 -9.22 -23.18 0.42
C TRP A 115 -8.08 -22.31 0.99
N LEU A 116 -8.35 -21.01 1.18
CA LEU A 116 -7.39 -20.06 1.74
C LEU A 116 -7.17 -20.27 3.24
N ARG A 117 -8.22 -20.60 4.01
CA ARG A 117 -8.11 -20.90 5.46
C ARG A 117 -7.25 -22.14 5.72
N GLU A 118 -7.40 -23.16 4.89
CA GLU A 118 -6.60 -24.38 4.97
C GLU A 118 -5.20 -24.25 4.36
N GLN A 119 -4.85 -23.07 3.83
CA GLN A 119 -3.54 -22.80 3.22
C GLN A 119 -3.16 -23.81 2.13
N ARG A 120 -4.15 -24.26 1.35
CA ARG A 120 -3.95 -25.28 0.31
C ARG A 120 -3.00 -24.79 -0.79
N ARG A 121 -2.25 -25.74 -1.35
CA ARG A 121 -1.38 -25.53 -2.52
C ARG A 121 -2.16 -25.74 -3.82
N GLY A 122 -1.78 -25.00 -4.86
CA GLY A 122 -2.41 -25.08 -6.17
C GLY A 122 -3.60 -24.12 -6.29
N VAL A 123 -4.61 -24.51 -7.05
CA VAL A 123 -5.75 -23.66 -7.39
C VAL A 123 -6.99 -24.54 -7.45
N PRO A 124 -8.14 -24.15 -6.87
CA PRO A 124 -9.37 -24.90 -7.02
C PRO A 124 -9.85 -24.91 -8.49
N PRO A 125 -10.52 -25.97 -8.95
CA PRO A 125 -11.02 -26.06 -10.32
C PRO A 125 -11.80 -24.82 -10.75
N GLY A 126 -11.62 -24.36 -11.98
CA GLY A 126 -12.33 -23.19 -12.52
C GLY A 126 -11.82 -21.83 -12.06
N LEU A 127 -10.78 -21.74 -11.21
CA LEU A 127 -10.01 -20.51 -11.03
C LEU A 127 -8.71 -20.59 -11.81
N ARG A 128 -8.20 -19.43 -12.23
CA ARG A 128 -6.88 -19.29 -12.85
C ARG A 128 -5.86 -18.90 -11.79
N GLY A 129 -4.86 -19.76 -11.56
CA GLY A 129 -3.71 -19.43 -10.74
C GLY A 129 -2.75 -18.51 -11.46
N VAL A 130 -2.33 -17.43 -10.81
CA VAL A 130 -1.43 -16.42 -11.38
C VAL A 130 -0.36 -16.07 -10.35
N PRO A 131 0.94 -16.10 -10.69
CA PRO A 131 1.99 -15.62 -9.82
C PRO A 131 2.05 -14.09 -9.78
N PRO A 132 2.66 -13.47 -8.75
CA PRO A 132 2.71 -12.02 -8.59
C PRO A 132 3.17 -11.23 -9.83
N ARG A 133 4.18 -11.73 -10.54
CA ARG A 133 4.76 -11.04 -11.70
C ARG A 133 3.84 -11.00 -12.92
N GLU A 134 2.98 -12.00 -13.06
CA GLU A 134 2.01 -12.08 -14.14
C GLU A 134 0.78 -11.22 -13.82
N LEU A 135 0.37 -11.17 -12.55
CA LEU A 135 -0.79 -10.38 -12.12
C LEU A 135 -0.51 -8.86 -12.13
N ALA A 136 0.61 -8.44 -11.56
CA ALA A 136 1.05 -7.05 -11.55
C ALA A 136 2.39 -6.95 -12.26
N GLY A 137 2.37 -6.41 -13.48
CA GLY A 137 3.58 -6.17 -14.26
C GLY A 137 4.62 -5.34 -13.50
N GLY A 138 5.89 -5.49 -13.83
CA GLY A 138 6.97 -4.85 -13.08
C GLY A 138 7.11 -3.33 -13.28
N TYR A 139 6.33 -2.69 -14.13
CA TYR A 139 6.53 -1.28 -14.47
C TYR A 139 5.70 -0.33 -13.59
N ILE A 140 6.36 0.62 -12.91
CA ILE A 140 5.72 1.67 -12.10
C ILE A 140 5.69 2.97 -12.91
N ALA A 141 4.55 3.29 -13.52
CA ALA A 141 4.40 4.45 -14.39
C ALA A 141 4.71 5.79 -13.68
N LEU A 142 4.23 5.95 -12.43
CA LEU A 142 4.42 7.17 -11.62
C LEU A 142 5.90 7.44 -11.27
N LEU A 143 6.73 6.40 -11.24
CA LEU A 143 8.15 6.49 -10.88
C LEU A 143 9.09 6.23 -12.08
N ARG A 144 8.54 5.86 -13.25
CA ARG A 144 9.29 5.43 -14.44
C ARG A 144 10.35 4.37 -14.12
N LYS A 145 10.02 3.44 -13.21
CA LYS A 145 10.94 2.42 -12.70
C LYS A 145 10.36 1.03 -12.91
N PHE A 146 11.21 0.07 -13.30
CA PHE A 146 10.84 -1.33 -13.30
C PHE A 146 11.22 -1.95 -11.96
N GLU A 147 10.23 -2.35 -11.18
CA GLU A 147 10.37 -3.05 -9.92
C GLU A 147 9.25 -4.10 -9.81
N PRO A 148 9.58 -5.40 -9.92
CA PRO A 148 8.57 -6.46 -9.90
C PRO A 148 7.79 -6.42 -8.59
N ALA A 149 6.48 -6.65 -8.69
CA ALA A 149 5.61 -6.74 -7.53
C ALA A 149 6.11 -7.82 -6.56
N TYR A 150 5.95 -7.57 -5.27
CA TYR A 150 6.43 -8.46 -4.22
C TYR A 150 5.30 -9.06 -3.40
N LEU A 151 5.59 -10.24 -2.87
CA LEU A 151 4.76 -10.97 -1.93
C LEU A 151 5.74 -11.65 -0.96
N TYR A 152 5.62 -11.36 0.33
CA TYR A 152 6.46 -11.96 1.37
C TYR A 152 5.60 -12.66 2.42
N PRO A 153 6.08 -13.75 3.04
CA PRO A 153 5.55 -14.23 4.30
C PRO A 153 5.55 -13.11 5.36
N ALA A 154 4.53 -13.06 6.21
CA ALA A 154 4.48 -12.11 7.32
C ALA A 154 5.34 -12.60 8.50
N ARG A 155 6.66 -12.66 8.32
CA ARG A 155 7.61 -13.13 9.34
C ARG A 155 8.54 -12.01 9.83
N PRO A 156 9.01 -12.06 11.10
CA PRO A 156 9.94 -11.06 11.61
C PRO A 156 11.27 -11.00 10.85
N GLU A 157 11.73 -12.14 10.31
CA GLU A 157 12.96 -12.24 9.50
C GLU A 157 12.88 -11.43 8.20
N ASP A 158 11.71 -11.40 7.56
CA ASP A 158 11.48 -10.68 6.31
C ASP A 158 11.26 -9.18 6.51
N ALA A 159 10.96 -8.74 7.73
CA ALA A 159 10.51 -7.37 8.01
C ALA A 159 11.49 -6.29 7.54
N ARG A 160 12.79 -6.49 7.76
CA ARG A 160 13.83 -5.54 7.36
C ARG A 160 13.95 -5.40 5.85
N GLU A 161 13.80 -6.51 5.13
CA GLU A 161 13.85 -6.54 3.67
C GLU A 161 12.61 -5.87 3.07
N VAL A 162 11.42 -6.21 3.57
CA VAL A 162 10.16 -5.59 3.15
C VAL A 162 10.19 -4.08 3.40
N GLU A 163 10.70 -3.63 4.54
CA GLU A 163 10.87 -2.19 4.82
C GLU A 163 11.87 -1.55 3.87
N ALA A 164 13.03 -2.18 3.62
CA ALA A 164 14.01 -1.65 2.67
C ALA A 164 13.38 -1.47 1.28
N ARG A 165 12.69 -2.51 0.79
CA ARG A 165 12.06 -2.51 -0.53
C ARG A 165 10.93 -1.49 -0.65
N THR A 166 10.07 -1.38 0.36
CA THR A 166 8.99 -0.37 0.37
C THR A 166 9.53 1.05 0.44
N PHE A 167 10.65 1.27 1.15
CA PHE A 167 11.32 2.57 1.19
C PHE A 167 12.00 2.91 -0.13
N ASP A 168 12.72 1.96 -0.74
CA ASP A 168 13.39 2.14 -2.02
C ASP A 168 12.39 2.34 -3.17
N ALA A 169 11.23 1.71 -3.10
CA ALA A 169 10.10 1.99 -3.99
C ALA A 169 9.50 3.37 -3.74
N ALA A 170 9.53 3.90 -2.51
CA ALA A 170 9.05 5.24 -2.20
C ALA A 170 10.01 6.36 -2.68
N TYR A 171 11.27 6.04 -3.03
CA TYR A 171 12.20 6.98 -3.63
C TYR A 171 11.81 7.28 -5.09
N LYS A 172 11.39 8.52 -5.34
CA LYS A 172 11.36 9.07 -6.71
C LYS A 172 12.80 9.02 -7.24
N GLY A 173 13.01 8.60 -8.49
CA GLY A 173 14.33 8.54 -9.14
C GLY A 173 14.97 9.92 -9.24
N SER A 174 15.42 10.46 -8.11
CA SER A 174 16.02 11.77 -7.94
C SER A 174 17.49 11.68 -8.34
N THR A 175 17.88 12.58 -9.25
CA THR A 175 19.23 12.70 -9.82
C THR A 175 20.17 13.56 -8.97
N ASP A 176 19.73 14.08 -7.83
CA ASP A 176 20.54 14.97 -6.98
C ASP A 176 21.49 14.17 -6.06
N LEU A 177 22.79 14.50 -6.10
CA LEU A 177 23.87 13.88 -5.34
C LEU A 177 23.61 13.89 -3.83
N VAL A 178 23.07 14.98 -3.29
CA VAL A 178 22.77 15.12 -1.85
C VAL A 178 21.63 14.18 -1.46
N THR A 179 20.58 14.16 -2.26
CA THR A 179 19.40 13.31 -2.05
C THR A 179 19.70 11.82 -2.24
N LYS A 180 20.68 11.50 -3.10
CA LYS A 180 21.12 10.13 -3.42
C LYS A 180 22.08 9.54 -2.39
N TRP A 181 22.98 10.33 -1.81
CA TRP A 181 24.07 9.81 -0.97
C TRP A 181 24.02 10.23 0.49
N LEU A 182 23.60 11.47 0.80
CA LEU A 182 23.60 11.98 2.18
C LEU A 182 22.27 11.71 2.89
N TRP A 183 21.16 11.87 2.18
CA TRP A 183 19.81 11.84 2.78
C TRP A 183 19.15 10.47 3.00
N PRO A 184 19.49 9.36 2.30
CA PRO A 184 18.70 8.12 2.44
C PRO A 184 18.71 7.48 3.82
N ARG A 185 19.86 7.42 4.47
CA ARG A 185 19.98 6.85 5.81
C ARG A 185 19.23 7.68 6.86
N PRO A 186 19.44 9.01 6.98
CA PRO A 186 18.71 9.82 7.96
C PRO A 186 17.21 9.88 7.65
N ALA A 187 16.82 9.99 6.37
CA ALA A 187 15.42 9.97 5.99
C ALA A 187 14.75 8.64 6.37
N ARG A 188 15.41 7.49 6.15
CA ARG A 188 14.88 6.18 6.54
C ARG A 188 14.68 6.08 8.05
N ALA A 189 15.67 6.52 8.83
CA ALA A 189 15.59 6.52 10.28
C ALA A 189 14.45 7.41 10.79
N ALA A 190 14.32 8.64 10.26
CA ALA A 190 13.26 9.57 10.60
C ALA A 190 11.88 9.02 10.21
N THR A 191 11.71 8.52 8.98
CA THR A 191 10.46 7.89 8.55
C THR A 191 10.10 6.71 9.44
N ARG A 192 11.07 5.86 9.83
CA ARG A 192 10.81 4.73 10.72
C ARG A 192 10.35 5.18 12.09
N TRP A 193 11.05 6.17 12.67
CA TRP A 193 10.74 6.72 13.99
C TRP A 193 9.34 7.35 14.03
N LEU A 194 8.96 8.07 12.98
CA LEU A 194 7.62 8.68 12.83
C LEU A 194 6.54 7.63 12.62
N ALA A 195 6.79 6.63 11.76
CA ALA A 195 5.84 5.56 11.46
C ALA A 195 5.52 4.71 12.69
N GLN A 196 6.55 4.35 13.48
CA GLN A 196 6.40 3.62 14.74
C GLN A 196 5.59 4.39 15.80
N ARG A 197 5.57 5.73 15.72
CA ARG A 197 4.76 6.60 16.58
C ARG A 197 3.37 6.90 16.01
N ALA A 198 3.01 6.26 14.91
CA ALA A 198 1.78 6.50 14.18
C ALA A 198 1.55 7.98 13.81
N VAL A 199 2.62 8.78 13.66
CA VAL A 199 2.53 10.18 13.26
C VAL A 199 1.90 10.28 11.88
N GLN A 200 0.98 11.22 11.69
CA GLN A 200 0.33 11.43 10.41
C GLN A 200 1.25 12.22 9.47
N PRO A 201 1.33 11.86 8.17
CA PRO A 201 2.12 12.63 7.19
C PRO A 201 1.79 14.12 7.19
N ASN A 202 0.50 14.46 7.29
CA ASN A 202 0.03 15.85 7.34
C ASN A 202 0.64 16.65 8.50
N THR A 203 0.89 16.01 9.65
CA THR A 203 1.55 16.67 10.79
C THR A 203 2.99 17.06 10.45
N VAL A 204 3.68 16.20 9.70
CA VAL A 204 5.06 16.45 9.24
C VAL A 204 5.06 17.57 8.19
N THR A 205 4.09 17.58 7.28
CA THR A 205 3.90 18.67 6.31
C THR A 205 3.67 20.01 7.00
N VAL A 206 2.79 20.06 8.02
CA VAL A 206 2.55 21.30 8.79
C VAL A 206 3.81 21.75 9.52
N ALA A 207 4.57 20.83 10.11
CA ALA A 207 5.85 21.17 10.76
C ALA A 207 6.88 21.73 9.75
N SER A 208 6.95 21.15 8.55
CA SER A 208 7.79 21.65 7.44
C SER A 208 7.42 23.10 7.07
N TRP A 209 6.12 23.39 6.92
CA TRP A 209 5.62 24.74 6.65
C TRP A 209 5.96 25.74 7.77
N LEU A 210 5.85 25.35 9.04
CA LEU A 210 6.22 26.21 10.17
C LEU A 210 7.72 26.55 10.15
N PHE A 211 8.58 25.59 9.80
CA PHE A 211 10.01 25.87 9.62
C PHE A 211 10.30 26.78 8.43
N ALA A 212 9.53 26.69 7.34
CA ALA A 212 9.65 27.62 6.21
C ALA A 212 9.37 29.07 6.65
N ILE A 213 8.27 29.29 7.37
CA ILE A 213 7.87 30.61 7.86
C ILE A 213 8.92 31.15 8.84
N ALA A 214 9.38 30.33 9.78
CA ALA A 214 10.41 30.72 10.74
C ALA A 214 11.75 31.05 10.06
N ALA A 215 12.15 30.29 9.04
CA ALA A 215 13.35 30.58 8.25
C ALA A 215 13.24 31.94 7.54
N GLY A 216 12.10 32.21 6.90
CA GLY A 216 11.83 33.49 6.24
C GLY A 216 11.88 34.68 7.22
N TRP A 217 11.31 34.52 8.41
CA TRP A 217 11.37 35.52 9.47
C TRP A 217 12.81 35.78 9.94
N LEU A 218 13.60 34.73 10.14
CA LEU A 218 15.01 34.87 10.54
C LEU A 218 15.86 35.56 9.46
N PHE A 219 15.61 35.27 8.18
CA PHE A 219 16.26 35.98 7.09
C PHE A 219 15.88 37.45 7.04
N ALA A 220 14.62 37.80 7.30
CA ALA A 220 14.17 39.19 7.37
C ALA A 220 14.85 39.96 8.52
N LEU A 221 15.17 39.28 9.64
CA LEU A 221 15.93 39.84 10.76
C LEU A 221 17.46 39.85 10.54
N GLY A 222 17.95 39.44 9.37
CA GLY A 222 19.39 39.33 9.08
C GLY A 222 20.11 38.17 9.78
N SER A 223 19.36 37.26 10.43
CA SER A 223 19.89 36.09 11.12
C SER A 223 20.06 34.91 10.16
N PHE A 224 21.03 35.03 9.24
CA PHE A 224 21.20 34.08 8.13
C PHE A 224 21.55 32.65 8.55
N ALA A 225 22.44 32.48 9.54
CA ALA A 225 22.87 31.15 9.99
C ALA A 225 21.70 30.29 10.54
N PRO A 226 20.91 30.75 11.54
CA PRO A 226 19.77 29.96 12.01
C PRO A 226 18.64 29.87 10.97
N GLY A 227 18.46 30.88 10.11
CA GLY A 227 17.52 30.81 8.98
C GLY A 227 17.87 29.69 8.00
N LEU A 228 19.16 29.52 7.69
CA LEU A 228 19.64 28.45 6.82
C LEU A 228 19.42 27.05 7.44
N VAL A 229 19.65 26.90 8.74
CA VAL A 229 19.37 25.64 9.45
C VAL A 229 17.90 25.26 9.38
N LEU A 230 16.99 26.22 9.62
CA LEU A 230 15.55 25.97 9.54
C LEU A 230 15.09 25.66 8.11
N ALA A 231 15.63 26.37 7.12
CA ALA A 231 15.36 26.08 5.71
C ALA A 231 15.82 24.66 5.34
N TRP A 232 16.98 24.22 5.83
CA TRP A 232 17.46 22.87 5.59
C TRP A 232 16.57 21.81 6.27
N LEU A 233 16.17 22.02 7.53
CA LEU A 233 15.23 21.13 8.24
C LEU A 233 13.87 21.02 7.53
N MET A 234 13.35 22.14 7.03
CA MET A 234 12.13 22.17 6.23
C MET A 234 12.23 21.24 5.01
N THR A 235 13.29 21.40 4.19
CA THR A 235 13.47 20.57 2.99
C THR A 235 13.63 19.08 3.31
N PHE A 236 14.22 18.76 4.46
CA PHE A 236 14.33 17.38 4.92
C PHE A 236 12.96 16.81 5.33
N LEU A 237 12.13 17.57 6.06
CA LEU A 237 10.80 17.10 6.48
C LEU A 237 9.82 16.94 5.32
N ASP A 238 9.85 17.84 4.34
CA ASP A 238 9.09 17.74 3.07
C ASP A 238 9.48 16.51 2.24
N ASN A 239 10.69 15.98 2.46
CA ASN A 239 11.09 14.73 1.84
C ASN A 239 10.61 13.50 2.63
N VAL A 240 10.53 13.62 3.95
CA VAL A 240 10.15 12.55 4.88
C VAL A 240 8.63 12.34 4.90
N ASP A 241 7.82 13.38 4.78
CA ASP A 241 6.35 13.29 4.84
C ASP A 241 5.77 12.47 3.67
N GLY A 242 6.25 12.68 2.44
CA GLY A 242 5.82 11.95 1.25
C GLY A 242 6.24 10.49 1.30
N LYS A 243 7.41 10.19 1.88
CA LYS A 243 7.85 8.81 2.13
C LYS A 243 7.01 8.16 3.21
N LEU A 244 6.76 8.86 4.31
CA LEU A 244 5.92 8.39 5.41
C LEU A 244 4.52 8.04 4.90
N ALA A 245 3.92 8.87 4.06
CA ALA A 245 2.62 8.63 3.45
C ALA A 245 2.59 7.34 2.59
N ARG A 246 3.63 7.12 1.76
CA ARG A 246 3.74 5.92 0.90
C ARG A 246 3.97 4.65 1.72
N VAL A 247 4.93 4.65 2.64
CA VAL A 247 5.29 3.43 3.39
C VAL A 247 4.21 3.00 4.39
N THR A 248 3.46 3.97 4.95
CA THR A 248 2.33 3.71 5.84
C THR A 248 1.00 3.51 5.09
N LEU A 249 1.00 3.59 3.76
CA LEU A 249 -0.21 3.49 2.92
C LEU A 249 -1.31 4.50 3.31
N ARG A 250 -0.95 5.60 4.00
CA ARG A 250 -1.89 6.62 4.53
C ARG A 250 -2.29 7.70 3.51
N SER A 251 -1.98 7.55 2.22
CA SER A 251 -2.43 8.56 1.24
C SER A 251 -3.90 8.35 0.89
N SER A 252 -4.81 8.88 1.70
CA SER A 252 -6.24 8.89 1.36
C SER A 252 -6.65 10.09 0.48
N GLN A 253 -5.91 11.20 0.39
CA GLN A 253 -6.46 12.43 -0.22
C GLN A 253 -5.44 13.40 -0.84
N PHE A 254 -4.43 12.93 -1.59
CA PHE A 254 -3.75 13.82 -2.57
C PHE A 254 -4.21 13.55 -4.01
N GLY A 255 -4.76 12.37 -4.31
CA GLY A 255 -5.36 12.06 -5.62
C GLY A 255 -6.73 12.72 -5.82
N HIS A 256 -7.61 12.63 -4.81
CA HIS A 256 -8.98 13.15 -4.91
C HIS A 256 -9.07 14.69 -4.86
N ILE A 257 -8.07 15.36 -4.27
CA ILE A 257 -8.00 16.84 -4.27
C ILE A 257 -7.46 17.35 -5.60
N LEU A 258 -6.50 16.64 -6.23
CA LEU A 258 -5.98 17.03 -7.54
C LEU A 258 -7.06 16.86 -8.63
N ASP A 259 -7.81 15.76 -8.61
CA ASP A 259 -8.93 15.53 -9.53
C ASP A 259 -10.03 16.59 -9.37
N HIS A 260 -10.35 17.02 -8.15
CA HIS A 260 -11.37 18.06 -7.94
C HIS A 260 -10.89 19.48 -8.25
N SER A 261 -9.58 19.75 -8.16
CA SER A 261 -9.01 21.05 -8.55
C SER A 261 -8.80 21.21 -10.06
N LEU A 262 -8.73 20.12 -10.83
CA LEU A 262 -8.64 20.17 -12.29
C LEU A 262 -10.01 20.20 -12.98
N ASP A 263 -11.07 19.68 -12.35
CA ASP A 263 -12.45 19.82 -12.86
C ASP A 263 -12.99 21.27 -12.81
N LEU A 264 -12.32 22.16 -12.07
CA LEU A 264 -12.59 23.61 -12.04
C LEU A 264 -11.85 24.41 -13.12
N LEU A 265 -10.99 23.77 -13.90
CA LEU A 265 -10.33 24.35 -15.08
C LEU A 265 -10.84 23.62 -16.34
N HIS A 266 -12.16 23.69 -16.55
CA HIS A 266 -12.77 23.63 -17.88
C HIS A 266 -12.51 24.94 -18.62
#